data_AF-A0A2E0CS51-F1
#
_entry.id   AF-A0A2E0CS51-F1
#
_cell.length_a   1.000
_cell.length_b   1.000
_cell.length_c   1.000
_cell.angle_alpha   90.00
_cell.angle_beta   90.00
_cell.angle_gamma   90.00
#
_symmetry.space_group_name_H-M   'P 1'
#
loop_
_entity.id
_entity.type
_entity.pdbx_description
1 polymer ?
#
loop_
_entity_poly.entity_id
_entity_poly.type
_entity_poly.pdbx_seq_one_letter_code
_entity_poly.pdbx_strand_id
1 'polypeptide(L)'
;DGCYEFWLVTDFNSATKENRHVKLSVPGKHSVENALAAATCSIAAGAGLKEIVNGLSSLSALPGRLETRSLPTGGWVIDDSYNANPESAIAAIDVLARRSFRRILILGDMAELGSQAPLMHRKVGEHAVRSGIEDLLSMGNLSRHASEIFGGKHFDTFEELIVYLETLDNTEQVTFLVKGSRSSAMERVAEYLDGRGQ
;
A
#
# COMPACT_ATOMS: atom_id res chain seq x y z
N ASP A 1 3.10 -1.16 15.33
CA ASP A 1 2.16 -1.56 14.25
C ASP A 1 2.16 -0.58 13.07
N GLY A 2 2.60 0.68 13.26
CA GLY A 2 2.60 1.70 12.20
C GLY A 2 1.30 2.51 12.18
N CYS A 3 0.41 2.26 13.15
CA CYS A 3 -0.86 2.95 13.33
C CYS A 3 -0.67 4.27 14.10
N TYR A 4 -1.57 5.21 13.87
CA TYR A 4 -1.52 6.56 14.43
C TYR A 4 -2.66 6.80 15.41
N GLU A 5 -2.40 7.64 16.40
CA GLU A 5 -3.40 8.17 17.32
C GLU A 5 -3.33 9.69 17.37
N PHE A 6 -4.48 10.33 17.56
CA PHE A 6 -4.60 11.79 17.60
C PHE A 6 -5.83 12.24 18.37
N TRP A 7 -5.83 13.52 18.77
CA TRP A 7 -7.00 14.18 19.34
C TRP A 7 -7.79 14.86 18.22
N LEU A 8 -8.99 14.35 17.96
CA LEU A 8 -9.94 15.01 17.07
C LEU A 8 -10.62 16.13 17.85
N VAL A 9 -10.45 17.38 17.40
CA VAL A 9 -10.99 18.58 18.04
C VAL A 9 -11.93 19.28 17.08
N THR A 10 -13.14 19.63 17.54
CA THR A 10 -14.13 20.35 16.74
C THR A 10 -14.98 21.26 17.62
N ASP A 11 -15.40 22.39 17.08
CA ASP A 11 -16.43 23.29 17.62
C ASP A 11 -17.70 23.30 16.75
N PHE A 12 -17.78 22.41 15.75
CA PHE A 12 -18.92 22.35 14.85
C PHE A 12 -20.19 21.94 15.59
N ASN A 13 -21.25 22.76 15.46
CA ASN A 13 -22.53 22.62 16.15
C ASN A 13 -22.48 22.63 17.70
N SER A 14 -21.40 23.13 18.31
CA SER A 14 -21.29 23.26 19.76
C SER A 14 -20.79 24.64 20.17
N ALA A 15 -21.33 25.18 21.26
CA ALA A 15 -20.82 26.42 21.85
C ALA A 15 -19.45 26.23 22.54
N THR A 16 -18.98 24.98 22.65
CA THR A 16 -17.73 24.62 23.31
C THR A 16 -16.93 23.66 22.43
N LYS A 17 -15.59 23.76 22.50
CA LYS A 17 -14.72 22.81 21.80
C LYS A 17 -14.89 21.42 22.40
N GLU A 18 -15.28 20.48 21.57
CA GLU A 18 -15.26 19.06 21.90
C GLU A 18 -13.95 18.44 21.43
N ASN A 19 -13.42 17.52 22.21
CA ASN A 19 -12.32 16.68 21.78
C ASN A 19 -12.55 15.22 22.15
N ARG A 20 -12.02 14.33 21.30
CA ARG A 20 -12.00 12.90 21.54
C ARG A 20 -10.70 12.31 21.03
N HIS A 21 -10.17 11.37 21.80
CA HIS A 21 -9.03 10.58 21.38
C HIS A 21 -9.44 9.56 20.32
N VAL A 22 -8.71 9.50 19.21
CA VAL A 22 -8.90 8.55 18.12
C VAL A 22 -7.64 7.71 17.98
N LYS A 23 -7.80 6.39 17.98
CA LYS A 23 -6.74 5.45 17.62
C LYS A 23 -7.14 4.74 16.34
N LEU A 24 -6.36 4.92 15.29
CA LEU A 24 -6.59 4.20 14.04
C LEU A 24 -6.06 2.78 14.13
N SER A 25 -6.73 1.88 13.45
CA SER A 25 -6.35 0.48 13.26
C SER A 25 -5.59 0.24 11.96
N VAL A 26 -5.50 1.27 11.09
CA VAL A 26 -4.84 1.22 9.79
C VAL A 26 -3.51 1.97 9.86
N PRO A 27 -2.40 1.37 9.40
CA PRO A 27 -1.09 2.00 9.45
C PRO A 27 -0.91 3.06 8.36
N GLY A 28 -0.08 4.08 8.66
CA GLY A 28 0.33 5.10 7.70
C GLY A 28 -0.18 6.51 8.02
N LYS A 29 0.65 7.52 7.70
CA LYS A 29 0.33 8.93 7.98
C LYS A 29 -0.88 9.42 7.17
N HIS A 30 -0.99 8.98 5.92
CA HIS A 30 -2.11 9.30 5.03
C HIS A 30 -3.46 8.81 5.59
N SER A 31 -3.46 7.77 6.44
CA SER A 31 -4.67 7.29 7.10
C SER A 31 -5.23 8.33 8.08
N VAL A 32 -4.38 9.17 8.68
CA VAL A 32 -4.80 10.31 9.51
C VAL A 32 -5.51 11.35 8.65
N GLU A 33 -4.96 11.71 7.49
CA GLU A 33 -5.57 12.68 6.57
C GLU A 33 -6.94 12.20 6.08
N ASN A 34 -7.04 10.93 5.70
CA ASN A 34 -8.31 10.30 5.31
C ASN A 34 -9.31 10.26 6.48
N ALA A 35 -8.85 9.97 7.70
CA ALA A 35 -9.70 9.97 8.89
C ALA A 35 -10.25 11.37 9.20
N LEU A 36 -9.43 12.42 9.04
CA LEU A 36 -9.85 13.81 9.22
C LEU A 36 -10.83 14.26 8.13
N ALA A 37 -10.60 13.88 6.88
CA ALA A 37 -11.52 14.15 5.77
C ALA A 37 -12.88 13.45 6.00
N ALA A 38 -12.85 12.17 6.37
CA ALA A 38 -14.06 11.41 6.71
C ALA A 38 -14.81 12.03 7.89
N ALA A 39 -14.10 12.37 8.98
CA ALA A 39 -14.69 13.05 10.13
C ALA A 39 -15.36 14.37 9.74
N THR A 40 -14.71 15.18 8.90
CA THR A 40 -15.26 16.45 8.41
C THR A 40 -16.56 16.24 7.63
N CYS A 41 -16.57 15.30 6.69
CA CYS A 41 -17.78 14.95 5.93
C CYS A 41 -18.90 14.42 6.83
N SER A 42 -18.58 13.56 7.80
CA SER A 42 -19.55 13.02 8.76
C SER A 42 -20.14 14.09 9.67
N ILE A 43 -19.32 15.02 10.15
CA ILE A 43 -19.76 16.20 10.91
C ILE A 43 -20.73 17.04 10.08
N ALA A 44 -20.39 17.33 8.83
CA ALA A 44 -21.23 18.10 7.91
C ALA A 44 -22.57 17.38 7.61
N ALA A 45 -22.58 16.05 7.63
CA ALA A 45 -23.78 15.22 7.49
C ALA A 45 -24.60 15.07 8.80
N GLY A 46 -24.13 15.64 9.92
CA GLY A 46 -24.84 15.66 11.20
C GLY A 46 -24.49 14.54 12.17
N ALA A 47 -23.44 13.74 11.90
CA ALA A 47 -22.98 12.72 12.84
C ALA A 47 -22.33 13.34 14.07
N GLY A 48 -22.60 12.77 15.25
CA GLY A 48 -21.99 13.19 16.50
C GLY A 48 -20.54 12.73 16.63
N LEU A 49 -19.72 13.47 17.39
CA LEU A 49 -18.29 13.18 17.55
C LEU A 49 -18.03 11.75 18.10
N LYS A 50 -18.92 11.25 18.97
CA LYS A 50 -18.85 9.86 19.49
C LYS A 50 -19.04 8.82 18.39
N GLU A 51 -19.97 9.05 17.46
CA GLU A 51 -20.27 8.11 16.36
C GLU A 51 -19.10 8.07 15.38
N ILE A 52 -18.52 9.23 15.08
CA ILE A 52 -17.33 9.36 14.23
C ILE A 52 -16.14 8.61 14.83
N VAL A 53 -15.85 8.83 16.11
CA VAL A 53 -14.75 8.14 16.81
C VAL A 53 -14.97 6.63 16.80
N ASN A 54 -16.20 6.18 17.06
CA ASN A 54 -16.54 4.76 17.00
C ASN A 54 -16.31 4.19 15.60
N GLY A 55 -16.79 4.85 14.55
CA GLY A 55 -16.61 4.39 13.16
C GLY A 55 -15.16 4.37 12.71
N LEU A 56 -14.37 5.40 13.08
CA LEU A 56 -12.94 5.45 12.79
C LEU A 56 -12.17 4.37 13.55
N SER A 57 -12.56 4.08 14.80
CA SER A 57 -11.90 3.08 15.65
C SER A 57 -12.32 1.64 15.30
N SER A 58 -13.50 1.47 14.69
CA SER A 58 -14.02 0.15 14.30
C SER A 58 -13.57 -0.31 12.92
N LEU A 59 -12.82 0.52 12.18
CA LEU A 59 -12.22 0.12 10.92
C LEU A 59 -11.35 -1.12 11.17
N SER A 60 -11.55 -2.17 10.40
CA SER A 60 -10.58 -3.26 10.30
C SER A 60 -9.62 -2.97 9.16
N ALA A 61 -8.44 -3.60 9.19
CA ALA A 61 -7.60 -3.63 8.00
C ALA A 61 -8.41 -4.22 6.83
N LEU A 62 -8.52 -3.47 5.74
CA LEU A 62 -9.16 -3.95 4.53
C LEU A 62 -8.16 -4.84 3.78
N PRO A 63 -8.60 -5.99 3.24
CA PRO A 63 -7.76 -6.79 2.37
C PRO A 63 -7.14 -5.93 1.26
N GLY A 64 -5.85 -6.15 1.00
CA GLY A 64 -5.10 -5.41 -0.01
C GLY A 64 -4.79 -3.95 0.33
N ARG A 65 -4.84 -3.55 1.62
CA ARG A 65 -4.37 -2.23 2.10
C ARG A 65 -3.29 -2.37 3.17
N LEU A 66 -2.03 -2.44 2.72
CA LEU A 66 -0.85 -2.71 3.56
C LEU A 66 -1.01 -3.93 4.48
N GLU A 67 -1.77 -4.94 4.03
CA GLU A 67 -2.01 -6.16 4.80
C GLU A 67 -0.72 -6.98 4.84
N THR A 68 -0.15 -7.17 6.03
CA THR A 68 1.11 -7.92 6.18
C THR A 68 0.83 -9.37 6.57
N ARG A 69 1.34 -10.32 5.79
CA ARG A 69 1.18 -11.76 6.01
C ARG A 69 2.54 -12.46 6.01
N SER A 70 2.69 -13.50 6.83
CA SER A 70 3.93 -14.30 6.90
C SER A 70 4.01 -15.26 5.73
N LEU A 71 5.20 -15.43 5.16
CA LEU A 71 5.44 -16.40 4.10
C LEU A 71 5.86 -17.77 4.65
N PRO A 72 5.60 -18.87 3.93
CA PRO A 72 6.12 -20.20 4.30
C PRO A 72 7.65 -20.25 4.42
N THR A 73 8.36 -19.40 3.68
CA THR A 73 9.83 -19.26 3.70
C THR A 73 10.35 -18.42 4.88
N GLY A 74 9.46 -17.98 5.78
CA GLY A 74 9.83 -17.17 6.97
C GLY A 74 10.00 -15.67 6.70
N GLY A 75 9.73 -15.22 5.47
CA GLY A 75 9.65 -13.81 5.09
C GLY A 75 8.25 -13.20 5.29
N TRP A 76 7.99 -12.10 4.59
CA TRP A 76 6.72 -11.37 4.64
C TRP A 76 6.22 -10.99 3.25
N VAL A 77 4.91 -10.92 3.08
CA VAL A 77 4.26 -10.19 2.00
C VAL A 77 3.45 -9.05 2.59
N ILE A 78 3.59 -7.86 2.02
CA ILE A 78 2.75 -6.70 2.27
C ILE A 78 1.86 -6.55 1.04
N ASP A 79 0.59 -6.84 1.22
CA ASP A 79 -0.41 -6.74 0.18
C ASP A 79 -1.08 -5.36 0.21
N ASP A 80 -0.76 -4.55 -0.80
CA ASP A 80 -1.32 -3.22 -1.04
C ASP A 80 -1.91 -3.13 -2.47
N SER A 81 -2.50 -4.24 -2.93
CA SER A 81 -3.00 -4.44 -4.29
C SER A 81 -4.39 -3.84 -4.57
N TYR A 82 -5.11 -3.34 -3.56
CA TYR A 82 -6.49 -2.86 -3.74
C TYR A 82 -6.59 -1.67 -4.71
N ASN A 83 -5.63 -0.73 -4.62
CA ASN A 83 -5.53 0.40 -5.52
C ASN A 83 -4.10 0.93 -5.56
N ALA A 84 -3.74 1.61 -6.66
CA ALA A 84 -2.45 2.28 -6.76
C ALA A 84 -2.57 3.62 -7.48
N ASN A 85 -2.00 4.61 -6.82
CA ASN A 85 -1.66 5.91 -7.37
C ASN A 85 -0.21 6.24 -6.94
N PRO A 86 0.44 7.25 -7.54
CA PRO A 86 1.87 7.51 -7.28
C PRO A 86 2.19 7.81 -5.82
N GLU A 87 1.34 8.59 -5.15
CA GLU A 87 1.53 8.98 -3.75
C GLU A 87 1.41 7.78 -2.79
N SER A 88 0.39 6.96 -2.98
CA SER A 88 0.23 5.71 -2.21
C SER A 88 1.36 4.72 -2.50
N ALA A 89 1.89 4.67 -3.74
CA ALA A 89 3.01 3.79 -4.08
C ALA A 89 4.30 4.22 -3.39
N ILE A 90 4.59 5.52 -3.38
CA ILE A 90 5.70 6.10 -2.63
C ILE A 90 5.56 5.78 -1.13
N ALA A 91 4.36 5.98 -0.56
CA ALA A 91 4.12 5.68 0.85
C ALA A 91 4.29 4.19 1.18
N ALA A 92 3.84 3.29 0.31
CA ALA A 92 4.02 1.85 0.47
C ALA A 92 5.49 1.44 0.38
N ILE A 93 6.26 2.04 -0.54
CA ILE A 93 7.71 1.86 -0.63
C ILE A 93 8.40 2.31 0.67
N ASP A 94 7.98 3.41 1.27
CA ASP A 94 8.55 3.88 2.54
C ASP A 94 8.26 2.91 3.69
N VAL A 95 7.13 2.21 3.66
CA VAL A 95 6.82 1.11 4.60
C VAL A 95 7.73 -0.08 4.33
N LEU A 96 7.89 -0.49 3.07
CA LEU A 96 8.77 -1.60 2.67
C LEU A 96 10.23 -1.32 3.06
N ALA A 97 10.73 -0.11 2.84
CA ALA A 97 12.10 0.29 3.12
C ALA A 97 12.50 0.10 4.59
N ARG A 98 11.54 0.13 5.51
CA ARG A 98 11.74 -0.06 6.95
C ARG A 98 11.68 -1.52 7.41
N ARG A 99 11.41 -2.46 6.49
CA ARG A 99 11.33 -3.89 6.82
C ARG A 99 12.70 -4.54 6.81
N SER A 100 12.81 -5.63 7.57
CA SER A 100 13.96 -6.52 7.54
C SER A 100 13.95 -7.40 6.29
N PHE A 101 15.07 -8.07 6.08
CA PHE A 101 15.30 -8.99 4.96
C PHE A 101 15.43 -8.29 3.61
N ARG A 102 15.72 -9.05 2.55
CA ARG A 102 15.75 -8.52 1.19
C ARG A 102 14.36 -7.97 0.83
N ARG A 103 14.27 -6.75 0.32
CA ARG A 103 12.99 -6.09 0.01
C ARG A 103 12.76 -6.10 -1.49
N ILE A 104 11.64 -6.68 -1.90
CA ILE A 104 11.26 -6.77 -3.31
C ILE A 104 9.94 -6.03 -3.51
N LEU A 105 9.94 -5.01 -4.36
CA LEU A 105 8.73 -4.34 -4.82
C LEU A 105 8.19 -5.07 -6.04
N ILE A 106 6.92 -5.48 -6.00
CA ILE A 106 6.18 -5.99 -7.15
C ILE A 106 5.09 -4.98 -7.51
N LEU A 107 5.24 -4.33 -8.67
CA LEU A 107 4.41 -3.20 -9.09
C LEU A 107 3.60 -3.51 -10.35
N GLY A 108 2.28 -3.42 -10.24
CA GLY A 108 1.33 -3.37 -11.35
C GLY A 108 1.08 -1.94 -11.84
N ASP A 109 0.35 -1.81 -12.95
CA ASP A 109 -0.06 -0.51 -13.49
C ASP A 109 -0.90 0.29 -12.48
N MET A 110 -0.60 1.58 -12.37
CA MET A 110 -1.41 2.57 -11.66
C MET A 110 -2.45 3.17 -12.64
N ALA A 111 -3.69 3.29 -12.20
CA ALA A 111 -4.81 3.70 -13.05
C ALA A 111 -5.04 5.23 -13.04
N GLU A 112 -5.82 5.72 -14.01
CA GLU A 112 -6.37 7.09 -14.05
C GLU A 112 -5.34 8.24 -14.14
N LEU A 113 -4.11 7.96 -14.60
CA LEU A 113 -3.02 8.96 -14.67
C LEU A 113 -2.95 9.75 -16.00
N GLY A 114 -3.78 9.40 -16.98
CA GLY A 114 -3.82 10.05 -18.29
C GLY A 114 -2.45 10.06 -18.99
N SER A 115 -2.12 11.17 -19.66
CA SER A 115 -0.86 11.32 -20.42
C SER A 115 0.40 11.34 -19.54
N GLN A 116 0.25 11.54 -18.22
CA GLN A 116 1.37 11.55 -17.28
C GLN A 116 1.73 10.15 -16.78
N ALA A 117 0.97 9.11 -17.15
CA ALA A 117 1.15 7.77 -16.64
C ALA A 117 2.61 7.26 -16.74
N PRO A 118 3.32 7.37 -17.88
CA PRO A 118 4.71 6.91 -17.97
C PRO A 118 5.65 7.64 -17.00
N LEU A 119 5.52 8.98 -16.90
CA LEU A 119 6.33 9.79 -16.01
C LEU A 119 6.09 9.43 -14.54
N MET A 120 4.83 9.21 -14.17
CA MET A 120 4.49 8.89 -12.79
C MET A 120 4.98 7.51 -12.36
N HIS A 121 4.93 6.51 -13.24
CA HIS A 121 5.55 5.20 -12.97
C HIS A 121 7.07 5.31 -12.82
N ARG A 122 7.72 6.12 -13.68
CA ARG A 122 9.14 6.40 -13.54
C ARG A 122 9.47 7.02 -12.17
N LYS A 123 8.70 8.02 -11.72
CA LYS A 123 8.91 8.64 -10.40
C LYS A 123 8.81 7.64 -9.24
N VAL A 124 7.92 6.65 -9.34
CA VAL A 124 7.81 5.56 -8.35
C VAL A 124 9.06 4.68 -8.37
N GLY A 125 9.54 4.30 -9.57
CA GLY A 125 10.80 3.55 -9.71
C GLY A 125 12.01 4.30 -9.16
N GLU A 126 12.15 5.59 -9.47
CA GLU A 126 13.21 6.45 -8.92
C GLU A 126 13.15 6.54 -7.40
N HIS A 127 11.94 6.57 -6.82
CA HIS A 127 11.76 6.57 -5.37
C HIS A 127 12.21 5.25 -4.75
N ALA A 128 11.87 4.11 -5.35
CA ALA A 128 12.33 2.81 -4.90
C ALA A 128 13.87 2.70 -4.88
N VAL A 129 14.56 3.27 -5.89
CA VAL A 129 16.03 3.37 -5.89
C VAL A 129 16.53 4.18 -4.70
N ARG A 130 15.99 5.40 -4.51
CA ARG A 130 16.41 6.29 -3.40
C ARG A 130 16.13 5.68 -2.02
N SER A 131 15.09 4.87 -1.90
CA SER A 131 14.72 4.17 -0.68
C SER A 131 15.55 2.92 -0.41
N GLY A 132 16.49 2.57 -1.31
CA GLY A 132 17.40 1.44 -1.14
C GLY A 132 16.70 0.09 -1.19
N ILE A 133 15.63 -0.04 -1.97
CA ILE A 133 14.98 -1.33 -2.25
C ILE A 133 15.93 -2.18 -3.11
N GLU A 134 16.02 -3.48 -2.85
CA GLU A 134 16.94 -4.38 -3.55
C GLU A 134 16.46 -4.78 -4.95
N ASP A 135 15.16 -5.06 -5.11
CA ASP A 135 14.60 -5.46 -6.40
C ASP A 135 13.24 -4.82 -6.69
N LEU A 136 12.99 -4.57 -7.98
CA LEU A 136 11.70 -4.13 -8.50
C LEU A 136 11.28 -5.05 -9.66
N LEU A 137 10.18 -5.75 -9.47
CA LEU A 137 9.49 -6.56 -10.47
C LEU A 137 8.23 -5.81 -10.91
N SER A 138 7.98 -5.72 -12.22
CA SER A 138 6.82 -5.00 -12.75
C SER A 138 6.00 -5.89 -13.68
N MET A 139 4.69 -5.72 -13.66
CA MET A 139 3.75 -6.42 -14.54
C MET A 139 2.72 -5.43 -15.09
N GLY A 140 2.61 -5.33 -16.42
CA GLY A 140 1.74 -4.34 -17.08
C GLY A 140 2.48 -3.26 -17.87
N ASN A 141 1.74 -2.63 -18.80
CA ASN A 141 2.30 -1.78 -19.85
C ASN A 141 2.96 -0.51 -19.34
N LEU A 142 2.49 0.04 -18.22
CA LEU A 142 2.95 1.31 -17.68
C LEU A 142 3.98 1.12 -16.56
N SER A 143 3.80 0.09 -15.74
CA SER A 143 4.70 -0.28 -14.63
C SER A 143 6.10 -0.66 -15.11
N ARG A 144 6.25 -1.09 -16.38
CA ARG A 144 7.56 -1.27 -17.02
C ARG A 144 8.46 -0.04 -16.93
N HIS A 145 7.90 1.17 -16.95
CA HIS A 145 8.69 2.40 -16.81
C HIS A 145 9.33 2.55 -15.42
N ALA A 146 8.74 1.94 -14.39
CA ALA A 146 9.30 1.91 -13.04
C ALA A 146 10.47 0.92 -12.95
N SER A 147 10.34 -0.29 -13.51
CA SER A 147 11.43 -1.27 -13.53
C SER A 147 12.59 -0.81 -14.42
N GLU A 148 12.32 -0.18 -15.56
CA GLU A 148 13.36 0.38 -16.44
C GLU A 148 14.28 1.38 -15.72
N ILE A 149 13.71 2.36 -15.01
CA ILE A 149 14.52 3.37 -14.29
C ILE A 149 15.18 2.82 -13.03
N PHE A 150 14.58 1.81 -12.41
CA PHE A 150 15.13 1.12 -11.25
C PHE A 150 16.31 0.21 -11.63
N GLY A 151 16.34 -0.31 -12.87
CA GLY A 151 17.21 -1.42 -13.25
C GLY A 151 16.65 -2.79 -12.84
N GLY A 152 15.32 -2.89 -12.73
CA GLY A 152 14.58 -4.08 -12.33
C GLY A 152 14.17 -4.97 -13.51
N LYS A 153 13.15 -5.82 -13.30
CA LYS A 153 12.62 -6.74 -14.32
C LYS A 153 11.16 -6.46 -14.63
N HIS A 154 10.79 -6.67 -15.88
CA HIS A 154 9.42 -6.55 -16.37
C HIS A 154 8.92 -7.89 -16.90
N PHE A 155 7.63 -8.16 -16.69
CA PHE A 155 6.92 -9.35 -17.12
C PHE A 155 5.63 -8.95 -17.82
N ASP A 156 5.33 -9.61 -18.93
CA ASP A 156 4.12 -9.33 -19.71
C ASP A 156 2.90 -10.05 -19.10
N THR A 157 3.15 -11.17 -18.40
CA THR A 157 2.11 -12.03 -17.84
C THR A 157 2.35 -12.38 -16.37
N PHE A 158 1.27 -12.78 -15.71
CA PHE A 158 1.32 -13.30 -14.34
C PHE A 158 2.16 -14.56 -14.27
N GLU A 159 2.00 -15.46 -15.25
CA GLU A 159 2.67 -16.75 -15.32
C GLU A 159 4.19 -16.59 -15.44
N GLU A 160 4.68 -15.65 -16.25
CA GLU A 160 6.11 -15.33 -16.36
C GLU A 160 6.68 -14.79 -15.05
N LEU A 161 5.93 -13.90 -14.38
CA LEU A 161 6.31 -13.37 -13.07
C LEU A 161 6.41 -14.50 -12.03
N ILE A 162 5.44 -15.41 -12.00
CA ILE A 162 5.46 -16.55 -11.08
C ILE A 162 6.65 -17.46 -11.34
N VAL A 163 6.91 -17.83 -12.61
CA VAL A 163 8.08 -18.64 -12.97
C VAL A 163 9.36 -17.99 -12.49
N TYR A 164 9.49 -16.66 -12.62
CA TYR A 164 10.65 -15.94 -12.10
C TYR A 164 10.73 -15.97 -10.57
N LEU A 165 9.61 -15.77 -9.86
CA LEU A 165 9.55 -15.83 -8.41
C LEU A 165 9.98 -17.21 -7.87
N GLU A 166 9.66 -18.30 -8.58
CA GLU A 166 10.10 -19.66 -8.26
C GLU A 166 11.61 -19.87 -8.41
N THR A 167 12.29 -19.02 -9.21
CA THR A 167 13.76 -19.05 -9.34
C THR A 167 14.49 -18.29 -8.24
N LEU A 168 13.77 -17.52 -7.40
CA LEU A 168 14.38 -16.85 -6.27
C LEU A 168 14.85 -17.86 -5.23
N ASP A 169 15.98 -17.58 -4.59
CA ASP A 169 16.57 -18.46 -3.60
C ASP A 169 15.66 -18.55 -2.36
N ASN A 170 15.03 -19.72 -2.17
CA ASN A 170 14.14 -20.00 -1.05
C ASN A 170 14.86 -20.10 0.31
N THR A 171 16.19 -19.99 0.34
CA THR A 171 16.97 -19.97 1.60
C THR A 171 17.10 -18.57 2.19
N GLU A 172 16.86 -17.51 1.41
CA GLU A 172 16.84 -16.14 1.91
C GLU A 172 15.42 -15.74 2.35
N GLN A 173 15.32 -15.12 3.52
CA GLN A 173 14.08 -14.44 3.90
C GLN A 173 13.90 -13.20 3.02
N VAL A 174 12.67 -12.95 2.60
CA VAL A 174 12.32 -11.81 1.72
C VAL A 174 11.09 -11.12 2.28
N THR A 175 11.06 -9.78 2.20
CA THR A 175 9.84 -9.00 2.38
C THR A 175 9.39 -8.47 1.03
N PHE A 176 8.27 -8.99 0.52
CA PHE A 176 7.63 -8.50 -0.70
C PHE A 176 6.65 -7.37 -0.37
N LEU A 177 6.54 -6.39 -1.25
CA LEU A 177 5.41 -5.47 -1.34
C LEU A 177 4.73 -5.68 -2.69
N VAL A 178 3.44 -6.00 -2.67
CA VAL A 178 2.64 -6.16 -3.89
C VAL A 178 1.70 -4.96 -3.99
N LYS A 179 1.78 -4.22 -5.09
CA LYS A 179 0.97 -3.03 -5.31
C LYS A 179 0.55 -2.90 -6.77
N GLY A 180 -0.69 -2.49 -7.01
CA GLY A 180 -1.20 -2.21 -8.35
C GLY A 180 -2.59 -1.58 -8.29
N SER A 181 -3.07 -1.09 -9.43
CA SER A 181 -4.48 -0.71 -9.54
C SER A 181 -5.36 -1.95 -9.46
N ARG A 182 -6.65 -1.75 -9.13
CA ARG A 182 -7.63 -2.84 -9.13
C ARG A 182 -7.71 -3.59 -10.46
N SER A 183 -7.53 -2.89 -11.59
CA SER A 183 -7.52 -3.51 -12.92
C SER A 183 -6.28 -4.35 -13.21
N SER A 184 -5.20 -4.18 -12.45
CA SER A 184 -3.97 -4.97 -12.59
C SER A 184 -4.05 -6.33 -11.90
N ALA A 185 -5.06 -6.57 -11.07
CA ALA A 185 -5.30 -7.85 -10.38
C ALA A 185 -4.07 -8.38 -9.61
N MET A 186 -3.31 -7.48 -8.97
CA MET A 186 -2.06 -7.82 -8.29
C MET A 186 -2.28 -8.65 -7.02
N GLU A 187 -3.49 -8.69 -6.48
CA GLU A 187 -3.88 -9.56 -5.36
C GLU A 187 -3.51 -11.02 -5.63
N ARG A 188 -3.61 -11.48 -6.88
CA ARG A 188 -3.23 -12.83 -7.30
C ARG A 188 -1.76 -13.15 -7.01
N VAL A 189 -0.88 -12.15 -7.11
CA VAL A 189 0.55 -12.31 -6.80
C VAL A 189 0.75 -12.43 -5.29
N ALA A 190 0.03 -11.60 -4.52
CA ALA A 190 0.11 -11.63 -3.07
C ALA A 190 -0.45 -12.93 -2.48
N GLU A 191 -1.52 -13.48 -3.07
CA GLU A 191 -2.11 -14.79 -2.73
C GLU A 191 -1.23 -15.97 -3.15
N TYR A 192 -0.56 -15.88 -4.30
CA TYR A 192 0.41 -16.91 -4.69
C TYR A 192 1.56 -16.98 -3.68
N LEU A 193 2.12 -15.83 -3.29
CA LEU A 193 3.27 -15.75 -2.40
C LEU A 193 3.00 -16.37 -1.01
N ASP A 194 1.83 -16.12 -0.42
CA ASP A 194 1.48 -16.65 0.91
C ASP A 194 0.81 -18.03 0.89
N GLY A 195 0.71 -18.66 -0.29
CA GLY A 195 0.16 -20.00 -0.47
C GLY A 195 -1.37 -20.08 -0.45
N ARG A 196 -2.08 -18.95 -0.51
CA ARG A 196 -3.56 -18.92 -0.62
C ARG A 196 -4.08 -19.05 -2.06
N GLY A 197 -3.19 -18.91 -3.05
CA GLY A 197 -3.51 -19.01 -4.48
C GLY A 197 -3.39 -20.43 -5.08
N GLN A 198 -3.26 -21.48 -4.25
CA GLN A 198 -3.23 -22.89 -4.66
C GLN A 198 -4.55 -23.60 -4.35
#